data_AF-M1FD14-F1
#
_entry.id   AF-M1FD14-F1
#
_cell.length_a   1.000
_cell.length_b   1.000
_cell.length_c   1.000
_cell.angle_alpha   90.00
_cell.angle_beta   90.00
_cell.angle_gamma   90.00
#
_symmetry.space_group_name_H-M   'P 1'
#
loop_
_entity.id
_entity.type
_entity.pdbx_description
1 polymer ?
#
loop_
_entity_poly.entity_id
_entity_poly.type
_entity_poly.pdbx_seq_one_letter_code
_entity_poly.pdbx_strand_id
1 'polypeptide(L)' 'MLEMGILDPAKVTRSALQAAASVASLIITTEAMIADEPEDEKSGGGAPDMGGMGGMGGMGGMM' A
#
# COMPACT_ATOMS: atom_id res chain seq x y z
N MET A 1 26.56 -6.65 -21.67
CA MET A 1 25.94 -7.93 -21.26
C MET A 1 26.63 -9.11 -21.94
N LEU A 2 26.67 -9.15 -23.28
CA LEU A 2 27.29 -10.25 -24.02
C LEU A 2 28.80 -10.41 -23.80
N GLU A 3 29.59 -9.34 -23.87
CA GLU A 3 31.06 -9.38 -23.63
C GLU A 3 31.43 -9.74 -22.17
N MET A 4 30.50 -9.52 -21.23
CA MET A 4 30.64 -9.93 -19.83
C MET A 4 30.19 -11.38 -19.60
N GLY A 5 29.84 -12.12 -20.66
CA GLY A 5 29.33 -13.50 -20.58
C GLY A 5 27.89 -13.64 -20.09
N ILE A 6 27.16 -12.53 -19.91
CA ILE A 6 25.77 -12.54 -19.44
C ILE A 6 24.86 -12.71 -20.66
N LEU A 7 24.39 -13.95 -20.85
CA LEU A 7 23.39 -14.28 -21.86
C LEU A 7 21.99 -14.05 -21.28
N ASP A 8 21.29 -13.05 -21.80
CA ASP A 8 19.86 -12.87 -21.50
C ASP A 8 19.02 -13.64 -22.53
N PRO A 9 18.12 -14.53 -22.12
CA PRO A 9 17.33 -15.31 -23.06
C PRO A 9 16.47 -14.40 -23.94
N ALA A 10 16.57 -14.54 -25.27
CA ALA A 10 15.85 -13.68 -26.21
C ALA A 10 14.33 -13.60 -25.94
N LYS A 11 13.72 -14.70 -25.47
CA LYS A 11 12.31 -14.74 -25.07
C LYS A 11 12.03 -13.84 -23.85
N VAL A 12 12.92 -13.85 -22.85
CA VAL A 12 12.79 -13.07 -21.60
C VAL A 12 12.89 -11.59 -21.90
N THR A 13 13.94 -11.15 -22.59
CA THR A 13 14.12 -9.73 -22.94
C THR A 13 12.95 -9.20 -23.78
N ARG A 14 12.48 -9.98 -24.77
CA ARG A 14 11.32 -9.61 -25.59
C ARG A 14 10.04 -9.49 -24.77
N SER A 15 9.73 -10.47 -23.92
CA SER A 15 8.51 -10.43 -23.11
C SER A 15 8.54 -9.30 -22.08
N ALA A 16 9.70 -9.03 -21.48
CA ALA A 16 9.88 -7.95 -20.51
C ALA A 16 9.63 -6.58 -21.16
N LEU A 17 10.23 -6.34 -22.34
CA LEU A 17 10.02 -5.09 -23.08
C LEU A 17 8.57 -4.92 -23.53
N GLN A 18 7.92 -5.99 -24.01
CA GLN A 18 6.53 -5.93 -24.44
C GLN A 18 5.58 -5.63 -23.26
N ALA A 19 5.80 -6.25 -22.09
CA ALA A 19 5.03 -5.97 -20.89
C ALA A 19 5.25 -4.53 -20.40
N ALA A 20 6.51 -4.07 -20.38
CA ALA A 20 6.85 -2.70 -20.00
C ALA A 20 6.20 -1.67 -20.93
N ALA A 21 6.27 -1.88 -22.25
CA ALA A 21 5.63 -1.00 -23.23
C ALA A 21 4.11 -0.95 -23.04
N SER A 22 3.47 -2.09 -22.74
CA SER A 22 2.03 -2.16 -22.47
C SER A 22 1.60 -1.34 -21.25
N VAL A 23 2.39 -1.36 -20.16
CA VAL A 23 2.08 -0.56 -18.97
C VAL A 23 2.38 0.91 -19.25
N ALA A 24 3.54 1.21 -19.85
CA ALA A 24 3.94 2.57 -20.18
C ALA A 24 2.94 3.28 -21.10
N SER A 25 2.38 2.59 -22.11
CA SER A 25 1.35 3.17 -22.97
C SER A 25 0.11 3.58 -22.19
N LEU A 26 -0.28 2.75 -21.21
CA LEU A 26 -1.45 3.02 -20.36
C LEU A 26 -1.21 4.26 -19.48
N ILE A 27 -0.03 4.36 -18.87
CA ILE A 27 0.36 5.51 -18.03
C ILE A 27 0.45 6.80 -18.83
N ILE A 28 1.06 6.79 -20.02
CA ILE A 28 1.24 8.00 -20.86
C ILE A 28 -0.10 8.59 -21.32
N THR A 29 -1.11 7.75 -21.58
CA THR A 29 -2.44 8.22 -22.01
C THR A 29 -3.40 8.48 -20.86
N THR A 30 -2.99 8.23 -19.61
CA THR A 30 -3.82 8.49 -18.44
C THR A 30 -3.62 9.95 -18.00
N GLU A 31 -4.67 10.76 -18.13
CA GLU A 31 -4.62 12.19 -17.82
C GLU A 31 -4.67 12.50 -16.32
N ALA A 32 -5.32 11.62 -15.53
CA ALA A 32 -5.43 11.75 -14.08
C ALA A 32 -5.53 10.39 -13.39
N MET A 33 -4.88 10.27 -12.22
CA MET A 33 -5.04 9.15 -11.29
C MET A 33 -5.52 9.70 -9.95
N ILE A 34 -6.60 9.13 -9.41
CA ILE A 34 -7.12 9.44 -8.08
C ILE A 34 -6.73 8.28 -7.18
N ALA A 35 -6.10 8.58 -6.06
CA ALA A 35 -5.80 7.62 -5.01
C ALA A 35 -6.37 8.13 -3.69
N ASP A 36 -6.97 7.24 -2.91
CA ASP A 36 -7.40 7.54 -1.56
C ASP A 36 -6.19 7.62 -0.63
N GLU A 37 -6.29 8.45 0.41
CA GLU A 37 -5.27 8.48 1.46
C GLU A 37 -5.23 7.12 2.17
N PRO A 38 -4.03 6.63 2.54
CA PRO A 38 -3.93 5.41 3.33
C PRO A 38 -4.69 5.61 4.64
N GLU A 39 -5.62 4.70 4.94
CA GLU A 39 -6.29 4.72 6.22
C GLU A 39 -5.26 4.46 7.33
N ASP A 40 -5.34 5.24 8.40
CA ASP A 40 -4.73 4.86 9.67
C ASP A 40 -5.47 3.62 10.17
N GLU A 41 -5.01 2.45 9.74
CA GLU A 41 -5.28 1.19 10.40
C GLU A 41 -4.89 1.40 11.87
N LYS A 42 -5.89 1.61 12.74
CA LYS A 42 -5.72 1.51 14.19
C LYS A 42 -5.24 0.09 14.44
N SER A 43 -3.92 -0.09 14.43
CA SER A 43 -3.15 -1.28 14.78
C SER A 43 -4.04 -2.36 15.40
N GLY A 44 -4.60 -3.21 14.55
CA GLY A 44 -5.45 -4.31 14.98
C GLY A 44 -4.59 -5.35 15.67
N GLY A 45 -4.81 -5.58 16.97
CA GLY A 45 -4.33 -6.79 17.64
C GLY A 45 -4.02 -6.63 19.13
N GLY A 46 -5.01 -6.88 19.98
CA GLY A 46 -4.76 -7.16 21.40
C GLY A 46 -5.99 -7.02 22.31
N ALA A 47 -6.85 -8.04 22.32
CA ALA A 47 -7.75 -8.47 23.41
C ALA A 47 -8.76 -7.45 24.03
N PRO A 48 -9.90 -7.93 24.57
CA PRO A 48 -10.75 -7.09 25.41
C PRO A 48 -10.04 -6.91 26.76
N ASP A 49 -9.58 -5.70 27.07
CA ASP A 49 -9.05 -5.39 28.40
C ASP A 49 -10.22 -5.26 29.39
N MET A 50 -10.75 -6.41 29.80
CA MET A 50 -11.43 -6.59 31.08
C MET A 50 -10.38 -6.37 32.17
N GLY A 51 -10.16 -5.13 32.60
CA GLY A 51 -9.03 -4.87 33.48
C GLY A 51 -8.93 -3.48 34.07
N GLY A 52 -9.95 -3.04 34.81
CA GLY A 52 -9.75 -2.13 35.94
C GLY A 52 -9.40 -0.67 35.62
N MET A 53 -10.39 0.21 35.76
CA MET A 53 -10.13 1.53 36.35
C MET A 53 -11.41 2.03 37.01
N GLY A 54 -11.60 1.60 38.26
CA GLY A 54 -12.56 2.23 39.14
C GLY A 54 -12.18 3.68 39.41
N GLY A 55 -13.20 4.52 39.60
CA GLY A 55 -13.09 5.79 40.31
C GLY A 55 -12.91 7.01 39.44
N MET A 56 -14.02 7.66 39.09
CA MET A 56 -14.17 9.09 39.39
C MET A 56 -15.65 9.44 39.40
N GLY A 57 -16.25 9.34 40.59
CA GLY A 57 -17.53 9.98 40.87
C GLY A 57 -17.38 11.50 40.91
N GLY A 58 -18.48 12.17 40.58
CA GLY A 58 -18.69 13.58 40.90
C GLY A 58 -18.51 14.53 39.74
N MET A 59 -19.62 14.90 39.08
CA MET A 59 -20.04 16.30 39.01
C MET A 59 -21.48 16.34 38.50
N GLY A 60 -22.43 16.29 39.42
CA GLY A 60 -23.78 16.75 39.14
C GLY A 60 -23.80 18.26 38.97
N GLY A 61 -24.67 18.75 38.09
CA GLY A 61 -25.11 20.14 38.06
C GLY A 61 -24.70 20.92 36.81
N MET A 62 -25.50 20.81 35.75
CA MET A 62 -25.94 21.99 35.00
C MET A 62 -27.25 21.64 34.30
N MET A 63 -28.23 22.52 34.54
CA MET A 63 -29.61 22.49 34.05
C MET A 63 -29.69 22.43 32.53
#